data_AF-A0A916LG09-F1
#
_entry.id   AF-A0A916LG09-F1
#
_cell.length_a   1.000
_cell.length_b   1.000
_cell.length_c   1.000
_cell.angle_alpha   90.00
_cell.angle_beta   90.00
_cell.angle_gamma   90.00
#
_symmetry.space_group_name_H-M   'P 1'
#
loop_
_entity.id
_entity.type
_entity.pdbx_description
1 polymer ?
#
loop_
_entity_poly.entity_id
_entity_poly.type
_entity_poly.pdbx_seq_one_letter_code
_entity_poly.pdbx_strand_id
1 'polypeptide(L)'
;MRSRSFTGKPARMLRNDWTEAWEQPESPKPLGMPLQYMVSGMAVKATHKYPNETVDVAFNPVGQVVGQFTKVEKTATVIERWVQEYLEATARLDALNAAASV
;
A
#
# COMPACT_ATOMS: atom_id res chain seq x y z
N MET A 1 -1.98 4.99 -5.84
CA MET A 1 -2.35 4.79 -7.25
C MET A 1 -2.90 3.37 -7.46
N ARG A 2 -3.59 3.09 -8.59
CA ARG A 2 -3.96 1.73 -9.00
C ARG A 2 -3.38 1.49 -10.40
N SER A 3 -2.50 0.51 -10.57
CA SER A 3 -1.84 0.22 -11.86
C SER A 3 -1.89 -1.27 -12.20
N ARG A 4 -1.75 -1.57 -13.49
CA ARG A 4 -1.65 -2.93 -14.07
C ARG A 4 -0.22 -3.30 -14.45
N SER A 5 0.75 -2.39 -14.26
CA SER A 5 2.12 -2.51 -14.81
C SER A 5 2.91 -3.73 -14.32
N PHE A 6 2.67 -4.20 -13.10
CA PHE A 6 3.34 -5.42 -12.59
C PHE A 6 2.57 -6.70 -12.91
N THR A 7 1.27 -6.74 -12.63
CA THR A 7 0.53 -8.02 -12.60
C THR A 7 -0.40 -8.24 -13.78
N GLY A 8 -0.66 -7.20 -14.57
CA GLY A 8 -1.67 -7.20 -15.64
C GLY A 8 -3.11 -7.05 -15.14
N LYS A 9 -3.34 -7.06 -13.83
CA LYS A 9 -4.62 -6.73 -13.17
C LYS A 9 -4.47 -5.48 -12.29
N PRO A 10 -5.55 -4.72 -12.03
CA PRO A 10 -5.46 -3.53 -11.21
C PRO A 10 -5.00 -3.88 -9.78
N ALA A 11 -3.86 -3.33 -9.37
CA ALA A 11 -3.33 -3.46 -8.02
C ALA A 11 -3.01 -2.09 -7.44
N ARG A 12 -3.24 -1.91 -6.13
CA ARG A 12 -2.85 -0.68 -5.41
C ARG A 12 -1.45 -0.87 -4.84
N MET A 13 -0.59 0.09 -5.13
CA MET A 13 0.82 0.07 -4.76
C MET A 13 1.31 1.50 -4.54
N LEU A 14 2.50 1.61 -3.95
CA LEU A 14 3.25 2.86 -3.90
C LEU A 14 3.56 3.35 -5.30
N ARG A 15 3.51 4.67 -5.49
CA ARG A 15 3.97 5.33 -6.72
C ARG A 15 5.49 5.36 -6.69
N ASN A 16 6.10 5.00 -7.81
CA ASN A 16 7.54 4.96 -8.03
C ASN A 16 7.87 5.06 -9.54
N ASP A 17 9.15 5.14 -9.88
CA ASP A 17 9.65 5.36 -11.24
C ASP A 17 9.11 4.30 -12.23
N TRP A 18 9.03 3.03 -11.80
CA TRP A 18 8.45 1.97 -12.62
C TRP A 18 7.00 2.29 -12.98
N THR A 19 6.19 2.63 -11.98
CA THR A 19 4.77 2.89 -12.21
C THR A 19 4.52 4.15 -13.04
N GLU A 20 5.37 5.16 -12.91
CA GLU A 20 5.31 6.39 -13.70
C GLU A 20 5.70 6.14 -15.16
N ALA A 21 6.76 5.37 -15.40
CA ALA A 21 7.16 4.98 -16.75
C ALA A 21 6.04 4.24 -17.51
N TRP A 22 5.31 3.35 -16.83
CA TRP A 22 4.16 2.65 -17.43
C TRP A 22 2.90 3.52 -17.58
N GLU A 23 2.81 4.68 -16.93
CA GLU A 23 1.70 5.64 -17.09
C GLU A 23 1.91 6.58 -18.29
N GLN A 24 3.12 6.62 -18.88
CA GLN A 24 3.43 7.47 -20.03
C GLN A 24 2.59 7.10 -21.28
N PRO A 25 2.09 8.08 -22.06
CA PRO A 25 1.25 7.83 -23.24
C PRO A 25 1.89 6.94 -24.32
N GLU A 26 3.20 7.07 -24.50
CA GLU A 26 4.02 6.33 -25.45
C GLU A 26 4.37 4.91 -24.99
N SER A 27 4.15 4.60 -23.71
CA SER A 27 4.44 3.28 -23.16
C SER A 27 3.45 2.23 -23.67
N PRO A 28 3.92 0.98 -23.86
CA PRO A 28 3.03 -0.11 -24.25
C PRO A 28 1.95 -0.33 -23.19
N LYS A 29 0.75 -0.72 -23.64
CA LYS A 29 -0.32 -1.09 -22.70
C LYS A 29 0.07 -2.38 -21.97
N PRO A 30 -0.08 -2.46 -20.64
CA PRO A 30 0.16 -3.70 -19.91
C PRO A 30 -0.67 -4.85 -20.45
N LEU A 31 -0.04 -6.02 -20.58
CA LEU A 31 -0.69 -7.27 -20.94
C LEU A 31 -1.70 -7.67 -19.84
N GLY A 32 -2.63 -8.57 -20.19
CA GLY A 32 -3.49 -9.21 -19.20
C GLY A 32 -2.69 -10.11 -18.25
N MET A 33 -3.22 -10.36 -17.06
CA MET A 33 -2.72 -11.44 -16.21
C MET A 33 -2.99 -12.79 -16.92
N PRO A 34 -2.06 -13.76 -16.91
CA PRO A 34 -0.73 -13.74 -16.27
C PRO A 34 0.40 -13.23 -17.16
N LEU A 35 0.13 -12.95 -18.43
CA LEU A 35 1.14 -12.60 -19.44
C LEU A 35 2.02 -11.40 -19.05
N GLN A 36 1.49 -10.44 -18.28
CA GLN A 36 2.29 -9.30 -17.83
C GLN A 36 3.52 -9.72 -17.00
N TYR A 37 3.46 -10.85 -16.29
CA TYR A 37 4.62 -11.37 -15.55
C TYR A 37 5.75 -11.87 -16.44
N MET A 38 5.51 -12.12 -17.74
CA MET A 38 6.61 -12.38 -18.68
C MET A 38 7.51 -11.15 -18.86
N VAL A 39 6.95 -9.95 -18.67
CA VAL A 39 7.67 -8.66 -18.75
C VAL A 39 8.21 -8.26 -17.37
N SER A 40 7.35 -8.28 -16.37
CA SER A 40 7.68 -7.75 -15.03
C SER A 40 8.37 -8.76 -14.11
N GLY A 41 8.25 -10.07 -14.37
CA GLY A 41 8.64 -11.12 -13.42
C GLY A 41 10.12 -11.11 -13.06
N MET A 42 11.00 -10.84 -14.04
CA MET A 42 12.43 -10.68 -13.78
C MET A 42 12.72 -9.46 -12.90
N ALA A 43 12.06 -8.33 -13.15
CA ALA A 43 12.21 -7.11 -12.34
C ALA A 43 11.69 -7.34 -10.91
N VAL A 44 10.54 -7.98 -10.75
CA VAL A 44 9.98 -8.36 -9.43
C VAL A 44 10.94 -9.29 -8.69
N LYS A 45 11.54 -10.27 -9.36
CA LYS A 45 12.52 -11.16 -8.71
C LYS A 45 13.80 -10.41 -8.29
N ALA A 46 14.28 -9.49 -9.12
CA ALA A 46 15.45 -8.67 -8.82
C ALA A 46 15.21 -7.75 -7.62
N THR A 47 14.04 -7.12 -7.55
CA THR A 47 13.70 -6.20 -6.45
C THR A 47 13.59 -6.90 -5.10
N HIS A 48 13.07 -8.14 -5.06
CA HIS A 48 13.11 -8.95 -3.84
C HIS A 48 14.54 -9.34 -3.42
N LYS A 49 15.46 -9.52 -4.37
CA LYS A 49 16.84 -9.91 -4.08
C LYS A 49 17.67 -8.73 -3.57
N TYR A 50 17.42 -7.53 -4.08
CA TYR A 50 18.17 -6.30 -3.77
C TYR A 50 17.22 -5.20 -3.29
N PRO A 51 16.56 -5.37 -2.14
CA PRO A 51 15.46 -4.51 -1.72
C PRO A 51 15.89 -3.07 -1.39
N ASN A 52 17.15 -2.86 -0.99
CA ASN A 52 17.66 -1.54 -0.64
C ASN A 52 18.17 -0.77 -1.86
N GLU A 53 18.59 -1.49 -2.90
CA GLU A 53 19.17 -0.93 -4.12
C GLU A 53 18.13 -0.67 -5.21
N THR A 54 16.89 -1.15 -5.03
CA THR A 54 15.85 -1.13 -6.06
C THR A 54 14.53 -0.51 -5.59
N VAL A 55 14.56 0.29 -4.52
CA VAL A 55 13.40 0.94 -3.90
C VAL A 55 12.55 1.70 -4.93
N ASP A 56 13.20 2.43 -5.85
CA ASP A 56 12.56 3.28 -6.85
C ASP A 56 11.77 2.50 -7.93
N VAL A 57 11.96 1.19 -8.01
CA VAL A 57 11.28 0.31 -8.99
C VAL A 57 10.61 -0.90 -8.34
N ALA A 58 10.64 -1.00 -7.02
CA ALA A 58 10.14 -2.16 -6.29
C ALA A 58 8.61 -2.29 -6.35
N PHE A 59 8.14 -3.54 -6.46
CA PHE A 59 6.71 -3.83 -6.38
C PHE A 59 6.25 -3.85 -4.92
N ASN A 60 5.66 -2.74 -4.46
CA ASN A 60 5.19 -2.56 -3.09
C ASN A 60 3.66 -2.39 -3.01
N PRO A 61 2.88 -3.50 -2.93
CA PRO A 61 1.43 -3.44 -2.76
C PRO A 61 1.06 -2.83 -1.41
N VAL A 62 0.18 -1.84 -1.40
CA VAL A 62 -0.22 -1.19 -0.15
C VAL A 62 -1.60 -0.52 -0.22
N GLY A 63 -2.27 -0.44 0.93
CA GLY A 63 -3.51 0.31 1.13
C GLY A 63 -3.30 1.82 1.23
N GLN A 64 -4.39 2.61 1.23
CA GLN A 64 -4.31 4.08 1.35
C GLN A 64 -3.86 4.54 2.75
N VAL A 65 -4.06 3.70 3.77
CA VAL A 65 -3.69 3.99 5.17
C VAL A 65 -2.17 4.11 5.35
N VAL A 66 -1.35 3.70 4.38
CA VAL A 66 0.12 3.82 4.43
C VAL A 66 0.61 5.23 4.74
N GLY A 67 -0.12 6.26 4.32
CA GLY A 67 0.24 7.65 4.63
C GLY A 67 0.20 8.00 6.13
N GLN A 68 -0.41 7.15 6.96
CA GLN A 68 -0.44 7.30 8.42
C GLN A 68 0.72 6.56 9.10
N PHE A 69 1.53 5.78 8.37
CA PHE A 69 2.60 4.99 8.96
C PHE A 69 3.82 5.88 9.18
N THR A 70 4.26 6.00 10.44
CA THR A 70 5.38 6.88 10.84
C THR A 70 6.57 6.13 11.41
N LYS A 71 6.38 4.88 11.84
CA LYS A 71 7.41 4.06 12.47
C LYS A 71 7.13 2.58 12.30
N VAL A 72 8.17 1.77 12.43
CA VAL A 72 8.05 0.31 12.52
C VAL A 72 7.77 -0.05 13.97
N GLU A 73 6.76 -0.89 14.20
CA GLU A 73 6.34 -1.33 15.52
C GLU A 73 6.21 -2.85 15.57
N LYS A 74 6.32 -3.43 16.77
CA LYS A 74 6.01 -4.84 16.99
C LYS A 74 4.50 -5.06 16.81
N THR A 75 4.12 -6.17 16.19
CA THR A 75 2.71 -6.54 15.98
C THR A 75 1.90 -6.48 17.28
N ALA A 76 2.44 -6.99 18.39
CA ALA A 76 1.75 -6.95 19.69
C ALA A 76 1.44 -5.51 20.15
N THR A 77 2.38 -4.58 19.98
CA THR A 77 2.20 -3.16 20.32
C THR A 77 1.13 -2.50 19.44
N VAL A 78 1.08 -2.85 18.14
CA VAL A 78 0.05 -2.33 17.23
C VAL A 78 -1.34 -2.79 17.68
N ILE A 79 -1.50 -4.08 17.99
CA ILE A 79 -2.79 -4.64 18.43
C ILE A 79 -3.22 -4.05 19.77
N GLU A 80 -2.31 -3.96 20.74
CA GLU A 80 -2.59 -3.35 22.03
C GLU A 80 -3.07 -1.91 21.88
N ARG A 81 -2.34 -1.11 21.09
CA ARG A 81 -2.71 0.28 20.80
C ARG A 81 -4.09 0.39 20.14
N TRP A 82 -4.39 -0.46 19.16
CA TRP A 82 -5.72 -0.45 18.51
C TRP A 82 -6.86 -0.73 19.48
N VAL A 83 -6.68 -1.68 20.40
CA VAL A 83 -7.70 -2.00 21.42
C VAL A 83 -7.90 -0.80 22.34
N GLN A 84 -6.82 -0.17 22.82
CA GLN A 84 -6.92 1.01 23.68
C GLN A 84 -7.55 2.20 22.96
N GLU A 85 -7.07 2.53 21.76
CA GLU A 85 -7.61 3.63 20.94
C GLU A 85 -9.11 3.43 20.63
N TYR A 86 -9.55 2.18 20.40
CA TYR A 86 -10.96 1.87 20.22
C TYR A 86 -11.77 2.17 21.48
N LEU A 87 -11.33 1.69 22.66
CA LEU A 87 -12.04 1.92 23.93
C LEU A 87 -12.11 3.41 24.28
N GLU A 88 -11.02 4.14 24.07
CA GLU A 88 -10.96 5.59 24.28
C GLU A 88 -11.92 6.34 23.33
N ALA A 89 -11.93 5.98 22.04
CA ALA A 89 -12.77 6.62 21.05
C ALA A 89 -14.26 6.40 21.32
N THR A 90 -14.67 5.18 21.67
CA THR A 90 -16.07 4.88 21.97
C THR A 90 -16.52 5.53 23.27
N ALA A 91 -15.73 5.45 24.34
CA ALA A 91 -16.05 6.11 25.60
C ALA A 91 -16.21 7.63 25.44
N ARG A 92 -15.33 8.26 24.65
CA ARG A 92 -15.43 9.68 24.32
C ARG A 92 -16.70 9.99 23.53
N LEU A 93 -17.04 9.16 22.54
CA LEU A 93 -18.25 9.34 21.73
C LEU A 93 -19.51 9.25 22.60
N ASP A 94 -19.57 8.28 23.52
CA ASP A 94 -20.70 8.10 24.43
C ASP A 94 -20.88 9.31 25.36
N ALA A 95 -19.78 9.83 25.91
CA ALA A 95 -19.81 11.04 26.75
C ALA A 95 -20.33 12.27 25.98
N LEU A 96 -19.91 12.45 24.73
CA LEU A 96 -20.39 13.53 23.87
C LEU A 96 -21.88 13.39 23.54
N ASN A 97 -22.32 12.16 23.24
CA ASN A 97 -23.73 11.89 22.96
C ASN A 97 -24.61 12.15 24.19
N ALA A 98 -24.16 11.74 25.39
CA ALA A 98 -24.87 12.02 26.64
C ALA A 98 -24.98 13.53 26.90
N ALA A 99 -23.89 14.28 26.72
CA ALA A 99 -23.90 15.74 26.89
C ALA A 99 -24.80 16.46 25.87
N ALA A 100 -24.89 15.96 24.63
CA ALA A 100 -25.76 16.52 23.60
C ALA A 100 -27.26 16.15 23.76
N SER A 101 -27.59 15.17 24.60
CA SER A 101 -28.97 14.75 24.86
C SER A 101 -29.63 15.50 26.03
N VAL A 102 -28.91 16.43 26.65
CA VAL A 102 -29.36 17.33 27.73
C VAL A 102 -29.60 18.71 27.15
#